data_AF-A0A484ZI66-F1
#
_entry.id   AF-A0A484ZI66-F1
#
_cell.length_a   1.000
_cell.length_b   1.000
_cell.length_c   1.000
_cell.angle_alpha   90.00
_cell.angle_beta   90.00
_cell.angle_gamma   90.00
#
_symmetry.space_group_name_H-M   'P 1'
#
loop_
_entity.id
_entity.type
_entity.pdbx_description
1 polymer ?
#
loop_
_entity_poly.entity_id
_entity_poly.type
_entity_poly.pdbx_seq_one_letter_code
_entity_poly.pdbx_strand_id
1 'polypeptide(L)' 'MNNRVHQGHFARKRFGQNFLSDQYVIDNIVSAIHPLPGQEMLEIGPA' A
#
# COMPACT_ATOMS: atom_id res chain seq x y z
N MET A 1 20.23 -6.22 -9.86
CA MET A 1 18.76 -6.38 -9.95
C MET A 1 18.16 -4.99 -9.90
N ASN A 2 17.29 -4.61 -10.85
CA ASN A 2 16.75 -3.24 -10.88
C ASN A 2 15.79 -3.04 -9.71
N ASN A 3 16.22 -2.31 -8.68
CA ASN A 3 15.48 -1.96 -7.46
C ASN A 3 14.24 -1.06 -7.71
N ARG A 4 13.77 -0.99 -8.96
CA ARG A 4 12.69 -0.12 -9.42
C ARG A 4 11.40 -0.89 -9.75
N VAL A 5 11.46 -2.22 -9.68
CA VAL A 5 10.31 -3.10 -9.94
C VAL A 5 9.90 -3.75 -8.61
N HIS A 6 8.74 -3.37 -8.09
CA HIS A 6 8.11 -3.97 -6.91
C HIS A 6 6.90 -4.77 -7.37
N GLN A 7 6.85 -6.08 -7.08
CA GLN A 7 5.75 -6.97 -7.49
C GLN A 7 5.35 -6.88 -8.99
N GLY A 8 6.33 -6.68 -9.88
CA GLY A 8 6.07 -6.51 -11.32
C GLY A 8 5.67 -5.08 -11.74
N HIS A 9 5.44 -4.18 -10.79
CA HIS A 9 5.17 -2.77 -11.03
C HIS A 9 6.46 -1.94 -11.00
N PHE A 10 6.69 -1.19 -12.08
CA PHE A 10 7.77 -0.20 -12.12
C PHE A 10 7.32 1.10 -11.48
N ALA A 11 7.99 1.52 -10.40
CA ALA A 11 7.69 2.76 -9.70
C ALA A 11 7.90 3.98 -10.61
N ARG A 12 6.86 4.78 -10.84
CA ARG A 12 6.94 6.02 -11.62
C ARG A 12 6.85 7.22 -10.70
N LYS A 13 7.98 7.90 -10.47
CA LYS A 13 8.09 9.07 -9.56
C LYS A 13 7.06 10.17 -9.82
N ARG A 14 6.70 10.43 -11.09
CA ARG A 14 5.70 11.46 -11.45
C ARG A 14 4.29 11.18 -10.90
N PHE A 15 4.01 9.94 -10.50
CA PHE A 15 2.75 9.53 -9.89
C PHE A 15 2.85 9.43 -8.36
N GLY A 16 3.99 9.80 -7.76
CA GLY A 16 4.17 9.74 -6.31
C GLY A 16 4.12 8.32 -5.73
N GLN A 17 4.35 7.29 -6.54
CA GLN A 17 4.36 5.90 -6.08
C GLN A 17 5.52 5.66 -5.11
N ASN A 18 5.18 5.48 -3.84
CA ASN A 18 6.08 5.07 -2.77
C ASN A 18 5.45 3.84 -2.12
N PHE A 19 6.11 2.70 -2.24
CA PHE A 19 5.59 1.43 -1.74
C PHE A 19 5.93 1.28 -0.26
N LEU A 20 4.95 0.89 0.54
CA LEU A 20 5.18 0.49 1.92
C LEU A 20 5.88 -0.88 1.92
N SER A 21 6.97 -1.00 2.68
CA SER A 21 7.75 -2.23 2.79
C SER A 21 7.77 -2.83 4.20
N ASP A 22 7.30 -2.07 5.18
CA ASP A 22 7.30 -2.47 6.60
C ASP A 22 5.90 -2.92 7.00
N GLN A 23 5.79 -4.20 7.36
CA GLN A 23 4.53 -4.81 7.77
C GLN A 23 3.96 -4.18 9.04
N TYR A 24 4.81 -3.74 9.97
CA TYR A 24 4.37 -3.12 11.22
C TYR A 24 3.63 -1.80 10.96
N VAL A 25 4.09 -1.03 9.96
CA VAL A 25 3.41 0.21 9.54
C VAL A 25 2.05 -0.10 8.90
N ILE A 26 1.98 -1.14 8.05
CA ILE A 26 0.74 -1.57 7.42
C ILE A 26 -0.28 -2.00 8.48
N ASP A 27 0.13 -2.81 9.45
CA ASP A 27 -0.74 -3.30 10.52
C ASP A 27 -1.27 -2.14 11.38
N ASN A 28 -0.43 -1.14 11.66
CA ASN A 28 -0.84 0.07 12.38
C ASN A 28 -1.87 0.91 11.58
N ILE A 29 -1.73 1.02 10.26
CA ILE A 29 -2.71 1.71 9.40
C ILE A 29 -4.05 0.99 9.47
N VAL A 30 -4.06 -0.33 9.30
CA VAL A 30 -5.28 -1.15 9.36
C VAL A 30 -5.94 -1.03 10.75
N SER A 31 -5.14 -1.09 11.82
CA SER A 31 -5.64 -0.91 13.19
C SER A 31 -6.22 0.47 13.43
N ALA A 32 -5.66 1.53 12.83
CA ALA A 32 -6.16 2.90 12.97
C ALA A 32 -7.50 3.11 12.23
N ILE A 33 -7.68 2.46 11.09
CA ILE A 33 -8.95 2.45 10.35
C ILE A 33 -10.01 1.63 11.10
N HIS A 34 -9.61 0.51 11.72
CA HIS A 34 -10.47 -0.41 12.47
C HIS A 34 -11.73 -0.83 11.69
N PRO A 35 -11.58 -1.45 10.50
CA PRO A 35 -12.72 -1.87 9.70
C PRO A 35 -13.51 -2.98 10.40
N LEU A 36 -14.83 -2.88 10.37
CA LEU A 36 -15.75 -3.86 10.95
C LEU A 36 -16.45 -4.69 9.88
N PRO A 37 -16.85 -5.94 10.18
CA PRO A 37 -17.63 -6.75 9.26
C PRO A 37 -18.90 -6.04 8.77
N GLY A 38 -19.12 -6.06 7.46
CA GLY A 38 -20.27 -5.41 6.82
C GLY A 38 -20.09 -3.93 6.52
N GLN A 39 -18.94 -3.33 6.83
CA GLN A 39 -18.58 -2.00 6.33
C GLN A 39 -17.94 -2.08 4.95
N GLU A 40 -18.34 -1.15 4.08
CA GLU A 40 -17.70 -0.99 2.77
C GLU A 40 -16.36 -0.28 2.92
N MET A 41 -15.35 -0.77 2.21
CA MET A 41 -13.98 -0.25 2.24
C MET A 41 -13.50 0.09 0.83
N LEU A 42 -12.88 1.26 0.68
CA LEU A 42 -12.26 1.70 -0.57
C LEU A 42 -10.76 1.86 -0.37
N GLU A 43 -9.98 1.10 -1.14
CA GLU A 43 -8.54 1.29 -1.25
C GLU A 43 -8.21 2.12 -2.50
N ILE A 44 -7.28 3.07 -2.36
CA ILE A 44 -6.80 3.91 -3.46
C ILE A 44 -5.30 3.67 -3.64
N GLY A 45 -4.92 3.15 -4.81
CA GLY A 45 -3.53 2.86 -5.15
C GLY A 45 -2.97 1.59 -4.49
N PRO A 46 -3.49 0.40 -4.81
CA PRO A 46 -3.20 -0.87 -4.12
C PRO A 46 -1.85 -1.52 -4.47
N ALA A 47 -0.98 -0.81 -5.20
CA ALA A 47 0.26 -1.36 -5.75
C ALA A 47 1.42 -1.20 -4.77
#